data_AF-A0A165PS13-F1
#
_entry.id   AF-A0A165PS13-F1
#
_cell.length_a   1.000
_cell.length_b   1.000
_cell.length_c   1.000
_cell.angle_alpha   90.00
_cell.angle_beta   90.00
_cell.angle_gamma   90.00
#
_symmetry.space_group_name_H-M   'P 1'
#
loop_
_entity.id
_entity.type
_entity.pdbx_description
1 polymer ?
#
loop_
_entity_poly.entity_id
_entity_poly.type
_entity_poly.pdbx_seq_one_letter_code
_entity_poly.pdbx_strand_id
1 'polypeptide(L)'
;MPEEFEGFIYIDIENPMVAWNAFRSSFYSPSRLPQSERSGALSFGMAALLRDGNAARAAAEFRLEDFRRKHFPNAVSRLTGIFLFDDVDSAAQVWESDSWSGHFNSEYLTDVGISADHSSRLDAAWITLMRNNENTLVEGWEELAERYWSGEPASDQPIWERIIEGWVTIWGLDLRTQALNEIKRFWPESLPLLAVAANSAAIGSCDGAVVPFAIRKGSTIEISYFLRMVDAKNPEFCKRLGQFLRMSGSEVCILGPVAGSLSLPDFGCYRFTRQIEDLPLIW
;
A
#
# COMPACT_ATOMS: atom_id res chain seq x y z
N MET A 1 -11.40 14.80 12.51
CA MET A 1 -11.49 14.99 11.04
C MET A 1 -10.17 14.53 10.47
N PRO A 2 -10.16 13.88 9.29
CA PRO A 2 -8.92 13.48 8.63
C PRO A 2 -8.01 14.68 8.39
N GLU A 3 -6.71 14.43 8.40
CA GLU A 3 -5.69 15.38 7.97
C GLU A 3 -5.57 15.29 6.44
N GLU A 4 -5.65 16.43 5.76
CA GLU A 4 -5.54 16.51 4.30
C GLU A 4 -4.24 17.21 3.92
N PHE A 5 -3.42 16.59 3.07
CA PHE A 5 -2.15 17.16 2.61
C PHE A 5 -1.68 16.52 1.30
N GLU A 6 -0.63 17.09 0.70
CA GLU A 6 0.00 16.59 -0.52
C GLU A 6 1.31 15.90 -0.18
N GLY A 7 1.74 14.96 -1.03
CA GLY A 7 3.02 14.28 -0.84
C GLY A 7 3.46 13.52 -2.08
N PHE A 8 4.51 12.75 -1.89
CA PHE A 8 5.12 11.93 -2.94
C PHE A 8 5.15 10.47 -2.51
N ILE A 9 4.80 9.58 -3.43
CA ILE A 9 4.84 8.14 -3.18
C ILE A 9 5.50 7.44 -4.36
N TYR A 10 6.27 6.40 -4.04
CA TYR A 10 6.78 5.46 -5.00
C TYR A 10 5.78 4.30 -5.17
N ILE A 11 5.34 4.05 -6.40
CA ILE A 11 4.34 3.01 -6.70
C ILE A 11 4.90 2.07 -7.77
N ASP A 12 5.40 0.92 -7.35
CA ASP A 12 5.90 -0.14 -8.23
C ASP A 12 4.79 -0.74 -9.11
N ILE A 13 4.58 -0.16 -10.29
CA ILE A 13 3.56 -0.62 -11.26
C ILE A 13 4.02 -1.82 -12.10
N GLU A 14 5.27 -2.30 -11.97
CA GLU A 14 5.68 -3.57 -12.58
C GLU A 14 4.96 -4.75 -11.92
N ASN A 15 4.55 -4.58 -10.65
CA ASN A 15 3.61 -5.46 -10.00
C ASN A 15 2.19 -5.18 -10.51
N PRO A 16 1.54 -6.09 -11.29
CA PRO A 16 0.28 -5.78 -11.94
C PRO A 16 -0.89 -5.61 -10.96
N MET A 17 -0.79 -6.13 -9.73
CA MET A 17 -1.76 -5.87 -8.67
C MET A 17 -1.65 -4.43 -8.14
N VAL A 18 -0.43 -3.88 -8.10
CA VAL A 18 -0.19 -2.47 -7.75
C VAL A 18 -0.63 -1.57 -8.90
N ALA A 19 -0.29 -1.93 -10.15
CA ALA A 19 -0.76 -1.24 -11.35
C ALA A 19 -2.29 -1.11 -11.38
N TRP A 20 -3.02 -2.17 -11.02
CA TRP A 20 -4.48 -2.16 -10.91
C TRP A 20 -4.99 -1.03 -9.99
N ASN A 21 -4.43 -0.94 -8.79
CA ASN A 21 -4.79 0.11 -7.82
C ASN A 21 -4.30 1.50 -8.24
N ALA A 22 -3.14 1.58 -8.90
CA ALA A 22 -2.61 2.82 -9.43
C ALA A 22 -3.54 3.40 -10.51
N PHE A 23 -4.00 2.58 -11.47
CA PHE A 23 -4.93 3.03 -12.50
C PHE A 23 -6.27 3.50 -11.91
N ARG A 24 -6.77 2.78 -10.90
CA ARG A 24 -7.95 3.13 -10.10
C ARG A 24 -7.83 4.50 -9.41
N SER A 25 -6.64 5.10 -9.41
CA SER A 25 -6.32 6.42 -8.83
C SER A 25 -6.41 6.50 -7.32
N SER A 26 -6.53 5.36 -6.63
CA SER A 26 -6.77 5.37 -5.20
C SER A 26 -6.22 4.12 -4.52
N PHE A 27 -5.36 4.37 -3.54
CA PHE A 27 -4.91 3.41 -2.54
C PHE A 27 -5.56 3.72 -1.20
N TYR A 28 -5.66 2.69 -0.37
CA TYR A 28 -6.06 2.84 1.03
C TYR A 28 -5.32 1.83 1.90
N SER A 29 -5.07 2.21 3.14
CA SER A 29 -4.57 1.29 4.16
C SER A 29 -5.68 0.34 4.61
N PRO A 30 -5.35 -0.88 5.10
CA PRO A 30 -6.33 -1.81 5.67
C PRO A 30 -7.24 -1.20 6.76
N SER A 31 -6.83 -0.11 7.40
CA SER A 31 -7.67 0.67 8.33
C SER A 31 -8.98 1.18 7.71
N ARG A 32 -9.05 1.32 6.37
CA ARG A 32 -10.28 1.70 5.66
C ARG A 32 -11.24 0.55 5.42
N LEU A 33 -10.79 -0.69 5.62
CA LEU A 33 -11.65 -1.86 5.55
C LEU A 33 -12.47 -2.02 6.85
N PRO A 34 -13.71 -2.52 6.77
CA PRO A 34 -14.46 -2.97 7.93
C PRO A 34 -13.65 -3.99 8.74
N GLN A 35 -13.86 -4.04 10.05
CA GLN A 35 -13.10 -4.91 10.96
C GLN A 35 -13.12 -6.39 10.53
N SER A 36 -14.26 -6.86 10.01
CA SER A 36 -14.43 -8.23 9.50
C SER A 36 -13.57 -8.56 8.27
N GLU A 37 -13.09 -7.54 7.55
CA GLU A 37 -12.27 -7.66 6.35
C GLU A 37 -10.80 -7.29 6.60
N ARG A 38 -10.49 -6.70 7.76
CA ARG A 38 -9.15 -6.17 8.07
C ARG A 38 -8.17 -7.25 8.51
N SER A 39 -8.64 -8.26 9.25
CA SER A 39 -7.75 -9.27 9.83
C SER A 39 -7.08 -10.09 8.73
N GLY A 40 -5.77 -9.90 8.56
CA GLY A 40 -4.96 -10.52 7.50
C GLY A 40 -4.69 -9.62 6.30
N ALA A 41 -5.37 -8.48 6.14
CA ALA A 41 -5.06 -7.53 5.07
C ALA A 41 -3.71 -6.84 5.33
N LEU A 42 -2.88 -6.76 4.28
CA LEU A 42 -1.52 -6.22 4.35
C LEU A 42 -1.40 -4.92 3.54
N SER A 43 -0.34 -4.15 3.81
CA SER A 43 0.16 -3.20 2.81
C SER A 43 0.85 -3.96 1.66
N PHE A 44 0.91 -3.35 0.48
CA PHE A 44 1.69 -3.90 -0.63
C PHE A 44 3.19 -3.96 -0.32
N GLY A 45 3.71 -3.01 0.47
CA GLY A 45 5.10 -3.04 0.94
C GLY A 45 5.39 -4.28 1.79
N MET A 46 4.47 -4.64 2.70
CA MET A 46 4.64 -5.85 3.52
C MET A 46 4.49 -7.13 2.67
N ALA A 47 3.57 -7.15 1.72
CA ALA A 47 3.44 -8.27 0.79
C ALA A 47 4.71 -8.45 -0.07
N ALA A 48 5.31 -7.37 -0.55
CA ALA A 48 6.58 -7.39 -1.29
C ALA A 48 7.73 -7.88 -0.41
N LEU A 49 7.86 -7.38 0.82
CA LEU A 49 8.87 -7.83 1.78
C LEU A 49 8.80 -9.34 2.02
N LEU A 50 7.59 -9.87 2.22
CA LEU A 50 7.38 -11.30 2.40
C LEU A 50 7.70 -12.07 1.11
N ARG A 51 7.43 -11.51 -0.07
CA ARG A 51 7.74 -12.13 -1.37
C ARG A 51 9.24 -12.22 -1.63
N ASP A 52 10.02 -11.21 -1.26
CA ASP A 52 11.47 -11.20 -1.53
C ASP A 52 12.23 -12.29 -0.74
N GLY A 53 11.59 -12.84 0.31
CA GLY A 53 12.11 -14.00 1.04
C GLY A 53 13.22 -13.65 2.03
N ASN A 54 13.48 -12.37 2.28
CA ASN A 54 14.40 -11.92 3.32
C ASN A 54 13.77 -12.09 4.71
N ALA A 55 13.89 -13.30 5.25
CA ALA A 55 13.29 -13.67 6.54
C ALA A 55 13.80 -12.81 7.71
N ALA A 56 15.08 -12.42 7.69
CA ALA A 56 15.67 -11.55 8.71
C ALA A 56 15.01 -10.16 8.72
N ARG A 57 14.86 -9.55 7.53
CA ARG A 57 14.17 -8.26 7.39
C ARG A 57 12.70 -8.35 7.82
N ALA A 58 11.99 -9.41 7.44
CA ALA A 58 10.61 -9.63 7.88
C ALA A 58 10.51 -9.78 9.41
N ALA A 59 11.38 -10.59 10.02
CA ALA A 59 11.45 -10.76 11.47
C ALA A 59 11.75 -9.44 12.20
N ALA A 60 12.63 -8.60 11.64
CA ALA A 60 12.92 -7.28 12.16
C ALA A 60 11.68 -6.36 12.15
N GLU A 61 10.92 -6.31 11.05
CA GLU A 61 9.66 -5.54 10.99
C GLU A 61 8.63 -6.04 12.01
N PHE A 62 8.50 -7.36 12.21
CA PHE A 62 7.59 -7.91 13.22
C PHE A 62 7.99 -7.54 14.66
N ARG A 63 9.29 -7.56 14.97
CA ARG A 63 9.80 -7.12 16.28
C ARG A 63 9.61 -5.62 16.51
N LEU A 64 9.83 -4.80 15.48
CA LEU A 64 9.56 -3.36 15.53
C LEU A 64 8.07 -3.07 15.75
N GLU A 65 7.18 -3.83 15.10
CA GLU A 65 5.73 -3.69 15.31
C GLU A 65 5.31 -4.08 16.73
N ASP A 66 5.87 -5.17 17.28
CA ASP A 66 5.59 -5.56 18.68
C ASP A 66 6.05 -4.47 19.67
N PHE A 67 7.22 -3.89 19.44
CA PHE A 67 7.71 -2.75 20.22
C PHE A 67 6.79 -1.53 20.09
N ARG A 68 6.45 -1.13 18.86
CA ARG A 68 5.52 -0.02 18.59
C ARG A 68 4.20 -0.21 19.32
N ARG A 69 3.60 -1.40 19.27
CA ARG A 69 2.32 -1.68 19.94
C ARG A 69 2.40 -1.52 21.46
N LYS A 70 3.52 -1.87 22.07
CA LYS A 70 3.73 -1.78 23.53
C LYS A 70 4.03 -0.35 23.99
N HIS A 71 4.84 0.38 23.23
CA HIS A 71 5.42 1.67 23.67
C HIS A 71 4.82 2.88 22.95
N PHE A 72 4.39 2.72 21.70
CA PHE A 72 3.86 3.78 20.82
C PHE A 72 2.53 3.34 20.15
N PRO A 73 1.50 2.94 20.91
CA PRO A 73 0.29 2.34 20.35
C PRO A 73 -0.47 3.25 19.36
N ASN A 74 -0.29 4.56 19.48
CA ASN A 74 -0.92 5.57 18.63
C ASN A 74 -0.14 5.86 17.33
N ALA A 75 1.10 5.37 17.20
CA ALA A 75 1.87 5.50 15.96
C ALA A 75 1.32 4.52 14.90
N VAL A 76 1.39 4.90 13.63
CA VAL A 76 0.89 4.07 12.52
C VAL A 76 1.80 2.86 12.33
N SER A 77 1.20 1.67 12.13
CA SER A 77 1.97 0.46 11.85
C SER A 77 2.64 0.50 10.49
N ARG A 78 3.92 0.14 10.44
CA ARG A 78 4.68 -0.09 9.21
C ARG A 78 4.14 -1.28 8.39
N LEU A 79 3.45 -2.22 9.03
CA LEU A 79 2.96 -3.44 8.36
C LEU A 79 1.71 -3.19 7.51
N THR A 80 0.90 -2.21 7.90
CA THR A 80 -0.40 -1.91 7.27
C THR A 80 -0.50 -0.49 6.73
N GLY A 81 0.34 0.42 7.20
CA GLY A 81 0.36 1.81 6.74
C GLY A 81 0.87 1.96 5.31
N ILE A 82 0.56 3.11 4.72
CA ILE A 82 1.10 3.54 3.43
C ILE A 82 2.27 4.49 3.70
N PHE A 83 3.41 4.21 3.09
CA PHE A 83 4.62 5.04 3.15
C PHE A 83 4.58 6.12 2.07
N LEU A 84 4.96 7.33 2.43
CA LEU A 84 5.10 8.47 1.53
C LEU A 84 6.12 9.48 2.08
N PHE A 85 6.48 10.46 1.27
CA PHE A 85 7.27 11.62 1.65
C PHE A 85 6.36 12.85 1.65
N ASP A 86 6.36 13.62 2.74
CA ASP A 86 5.58 14.85 2.84
C ASP A 86 6.40 16.11 2.52
N ASP A 87 7.66 15.94 2.14
CA ASP A 87 8.52 16.98 1.60
C ASP A 87 9.35 16.48 0.40
N VAL A 88 9.66 17.41 -0.50
CA VAL A 88 10.38 17.13 -1.75
C VAL A 88 11.85 16.79 -1.51
N ASP A 89 12.46 17.36 -0.47
CA ASP A 89 13.88 17.17 -0.18
C ASP A 89 14.16 15.74 0.26
N SER A 90 13.29 15.15 1.10
CA SER A 90 13.39 13.75 1.53
C SER A 90 13.15 12.80 0.36
N ALA A 91 12.18 13.10 -0.51
CA ALA A 91 11.95 12.33 -1.73
C ALA A 91 13.17 12.36 -2.67
N ALA A 92 13.82 13.52 -2.80
CA ALA A 92 15.04 13.70 -3.59
C ALA A 92 16.27 13.03 -2.94
N GLN A 93 16.41 13.06 -1.62
CA GLN A 93 17.53 12.40 -0.94
C GLN A 93 17.50 10.87 -1.10
N VAL A 94 16.31 10.27 -1.07
CA VAL A 94 16.15 8.84 -1.37
C VAL A 94 16.51 8.52 -2.82
N TRP A 95 16.30 9.45 -3.75
CA TRP A 95 16.74 9.34 -5.13
C TRP A 95 18.27 9.38 -5.24
N GLU A 96 18.93 10.33 -4.59
CA GLU A 96 20.38 10.53 -4.74
C GLU A 96 21.25 9.50 -3.98
N SER A 97 20.67 8.77 -3.04
CA SER A 97 21.42 7.91 -2.10
C SER A 97 21.47 6.44 -2.54
N ASP A 98 22.63 6.00 -3.02
CA ASP A 98 22.93 4.58 -3.35
C ASP A 98 22.65 3.59 -2.19
N SER A 99 22.64 4.08 -0.94
CA SER A 99 22.37 3.26 0.26
C SER A 99 20.92 2.80 0.40
N TRP A 100 19.98 3.35 -0.36
CA TRP A 100 18.59 2.88 -0.43
C TRP A 100 18.35 1.87 -1.57
N SER A 101 19.43 1.45 -2.24
CA SER A 101 19.60 0.29 -3.14
C SER A 101 18.47 0.05 -4.15
N GLY A 102 18.65 0.39 -5.44
CA GLY A 102 18.03 -0.24 -6.63
C GLY A 102 16.51 -0.50 -6.72
N HIS A 103 15.75 -0.21 -5.67
CA HIS A 103 14.31 -0.47 -5.50
C HIS A 103 13.47 0.76 -5.82
N PHE A 104 14.11 1.92 -5.98
CA PHE A 104 13.50 3.18 -6.37
C PHE A 104 13.78 3.45 -7.84
N ASN A 105 12.78 3.22 -8.70
CA ASN A 105 12.74 3.75 -10.07
C ASN A 105 12.06 5.13 -10.07
N SER A 106 12.79 6.19 -10.42
CA SER A 106 12.24 7.54 -10.45
C SER A 106 11.03 7.70 -11.39
N GLU A 107 10.86 6.82 -12.38
CA GLU A 107 9.69 6.77 -13.25
C GLU A 107 8.38 6.42 -12.51
N TYR A 108 8.47 5.89 -11.29
CA TYR A 108 7.34 5.47 -10.46
C TYR A 108 7.07 6.36 -9.25
N LEU A 109 7.81 7.47 -9.12
CA LEU A 109 7.51 8.52 -8.16
C LEU A 109 6.38 9.41 -8.71
N THR A 110 5.35 9.65 -7.92
CA THR A 110 4.24 10.53 -8.30
C THR A 110 3.78 11.39 -7.14
N ASP A 111 3.25 12.55 -7.47
CA ASP A 111 2.48 13.42 -6.58
C ASP A 111 1.11 12.79 -6.26
N VAL A 112 0.70 12.96 -5.00
CA VAL A 112 -0.54 12.42 -4.48
C VAL A 112 -1.22 13.38 -3.50
N GLY A 113 -2.55 13.32 -3.47
CA GLY A 113 -3.35 13.84 -2.38
C GLY A 113 -3.57 12.78 -1.31
N ILE A 114 -3.52 13.17 -0.04
CA ILE A 114 -3.68 12.28 1.11
C ILE A 114 -4.82 12.76 2.00
N SER A 115 -5.66 11.81 2.42
CA SER A 115 -6.64 11.97 3.49
C SER A 115 -6.32 10.96 4.60
N ALA A 116 -5.60 11.41 5.63
CA ALA A 116 -5.09 10.56 6.70
C ALA A 116 -6.01 10.61 7.93
N ASP A 117 -6.53 9.45 8.33
CA ASP A 117 -7.21 9.28 9.62
C ASP A 117 -6.18 9.36 10.77
N HIS A 118 -5.00 8.77 10.55
CA HIS A 118 -3.83 8.84 11.42
C HIS A 118 -2.55 8.91 10.60
N SER A 119 -1.55 9.60 11.12
CA SER A 119 -0.24 9.71 10.48
C SER A 119 0.90 9.68 11.50
N SER A 120 2.07 9.20 11.09
CA SER A 120 3.31 9.23 11.86
C SER A 120 4.43 9.71 10.95
N ARG A 121 5.07 10.82 11.32
CA ARG A 121 6.19 11.41 10.60
C ARG A 121 7.49 11.05 11.32
N LEU A 122 8.36 10.32 10.64
CA LEU A 122 9.47 9.58 11.23
C LEU A 122 10.72 9.76 10.35
N ASP A 123 11.91 9.67 10.92
CA ASP A 123 13.14 9.69 10.13
C ASP A 123 13.52 8.27 9.69
N ALA A 124 13.47 8.03 8.38
CA ALA A 124 13.71 6.73 7.78
C ALA A 124 15.16 6.25 8.01
N ALA A 125 16.11 7.16 8.26
CA ALA A 125 17.50 6.82 8.53
C ALA A 125 17.69 5.94 9.79
N TRP A 126 16.79 6.04 10.78
CA TRP A 126 16.81 5.16 11.95
C TRP A 126 16.65 3.69 11.58
N ILE A 127 15.85 3.37 10.56
CA ILE A 127 15.65 1.98 10.10
C ILE A 127 16.97 1.36 9.65
N THR A 128 17.80 2.15 8.96
CA THR A 128 19.13 1.74 8.50
C THR A 128 20.09 1.54 9.66
N LEU A 129 20.02 2.40 10.70
CA LEU A 129 20.85 2.27 11.91
C LEU A 129 20.44 1.07 12.79
N MET A 130 19.16 0.69 12.77
CA MET A 130 18.64 -0.43 13.54
C MET A 130 19.02 -1.81 12.98
N ARG A 131 19.57 -1.88 11.77
CA ARG A 131 19.84 -3.14 11.06
C ARG A 131 21.29 -3.25 10.65
N ASN A 132 21.83 -4.47 10.73
CA ASN A 132 23.10 -4.80 10.11
C ASN A 132 22.92 -5.12 8.60
N ASN A 133 24.04 -5.43 7.93
CA ASN A 133 24.04 -5.78 6.51
C ASN A 133 23.22 -7.05 6.19
N GLU A 134 23.03 -7.92 7.19
CA GLU A 134 22.19 -9.11 7.11
C GLU A 134 20.71 -8.82 7.40
N ASN A 135 20.30 -7.54 7.50
CA ASN A 135 18.95 -7.09 7.84
C ASN A 135 18.42 -7.57 9.20
N THR A 136 19.32 -7.94 10.11
CA THR A 136 18.99 -8.33 11.48
C THR A 136 19.09 -7.12 12.39
N LEU A 137 18.21 -7.04 13.39
CA LEU A 137 18.25 -5.97 14.39
C LEU A 137 19.56 -6.04 15.19
N VAL A 138 20.22 -4.90 15.34
CA VAL A 138 21.48 -4.77 16.11
C VAL A 138 21.24 -4.82 17.62
N GLU A 139 22.30 -4.99 18.41
CA GLU A 139 22.22 -4.84 19.87
C GLU A 139 21.81 -3.40 20.22
N GLY A 140 20.90 -3.21 21.19
CA GLY A 140 20.39 -1.89 21.58
C GLY A 140 19.40 -1.28 20.59
N TRP A 141 18.88 -2.04 19.62
CA TRP A 141 17.91 -1.54 18.64
C TRP A 141 16.64 -0.96 19.31
N GLU A 142 16.28 -1.38 20.52
CA GLU A 142 15.13 -0.85 21.25
C GLU A 142 15.26 0.66 21.53
N GLU A 143 16.45 1.15 21.89
CA GLU A 143 16.70 2.58 22.10
C GLU A 143 16.58 3.36 20.79
N LEU A 144 17.08 2.79 19.69
CA LEU A 144 16.95 3.37 18.35
C LEU A 144 15.48 3.40 17.90
N ALA A 145 14.71 2.35 18.23
CA ALA A 145 13.29 2.27 17.93
C ALA A 145 12.49 3.30 18.73
N GLU A 146 12.85 3.56 19.99
CA GLU A 146 12.24 4.62 20.80
C GLU A 146 12.42 5.99 20.15
N ARG A 147 13.63 6.31 19.66
CA ARG A 147 13.92 7.57 18.98
C ARG A 147 13.18 7.69 17.64
N TYR A 148 13.18 6.61 16.86
CA TYR A 148 12.44 6.53 15.60
C TYR A 148 10.95 6.81 15.82
N TRP A 149 10.28 6.05 16.71
CA TRP A 149 8.84 6.17 16.95
C TRP A 149 8.43 7.45 17.68
N SER A 150 9.37 8.11 18.35
CA SER A 150 9.15 9.45 18.93
C SER A 150 9.22 10.58 17.88
N GLY A 151 9.64 10.28 16.65
CA GLY A 151 9.81 11.27 15.58
C GLY A 151 11.08 12.11 15.74
N GLU A 152 12.09 11.63 16.46
CA GLU A 152 13.37 12.32 16.56
C GLU A 152 14.15 12.23 15.24
N PRO A 153 14.86 13.29 14.81
CA PRO A 153 15.76 13.20 13.68
C PRO A 153 17.02 12.38 14.03
N ALA A 154 17.48 11.55 13.11
CA ALA A 154 18.71 10.75 13.24
C ALA A 154 19.99 11.57 12.99
N SER A 155 19.86 12.68 12.26
CA SER A 155 20.95 13.61 11.98
C SER A 155 20.41 15.03 11.72
N ASP A 156 21.31 15.98 11.43
CA ASP A 156 20.93 17.33 11.02
C ASP A 156 20.26 17.38 9.64
N GLN A 157 20.32 16.29 8.88
CA GLN A 157 19.69 16.10 7.57
C GLN A 157 18.80 14.84 7.61
N PRO A 158 17.65 14.91 8.29
CA PRO A 158 16.73 13.78 8.38
C PRO A 158 16.11 13.45 7.01
N ILE A 159 15.81 12.17 6.80
CA ILE A 159 15.03 11.70 5.65
C ILE A 159 13.63 11.42 6.17
N TRP A 160 12.73 12.40 6.05
CA TRP A 160 11.39 12.26 6.61
C TRP A 160 10.53 11.33 5.77
N GLU A 161 10.12 10.21 6.36
CA GLU A 161 9.03 9.40 5.86
C GLU A 161 7.77 9.71 6.67
N ARG A 162 6.61 9.56 6.01
CA ARG A 162 5.33 9.60 6.67
C ARG A 162 4.60 8.29 6.40
N ILE A 163 4.12 7.69 7.48
CA ILE A 163 3.30 6.48 7.42
C ILE A 163 1.88 6.85 7.78
N ILE A 164 0.93 6.55 6.91
CA ILE A 164 -0.47 6.95 7.09
C ILE A 164 -1.42 5.76 7.12
N GLU A 165 -2.47 5.92 7.92
CA GLU A 165 -3.73 5.21 7.80
C GLU A 165 -4.75 6.14 7.15
N GLY A 166 -5.32 5.75 6.01
CA GLY A 166 -6.25 6.60 5.27
C GLY A 166 -6.30 6.27 3.79
N TRP A 167 -6.50 7.32 3.00
CA TRP A 167 -6.57 7.27 1.54
C TRP A 167 -5.42 8.03 0.91
N VAL A 168 -4.98 7.53 -0.25
CA VAL A 168 -4.06 8.21 -1.16
C VAL A 168 -4.73 8.28 -2.53
N THR A 169 -4.77 9.47 -3.12
CA THR A 169 -5.29 9.73 -4.46
C THR A 169 -4.13 10.09 -5.39
N ILE A 170 -4.05 9.39 -6.52
CA ILE A 170 -2.98 9.58 -7.49
C ILE A 170 -3.41 10.60 -8.53
N TRP A 171 -2.64 11.68 -8.64
CA TRP A 171 -2.91 12.76 -9.58
C TRP A 171 -2.16 12.59 -10.91
N GLY A 172 -0.95 12.03 -10.86
CA GLY A 172 -0.11 11.79 -12.04
C GLY A 172 -0.78 10.95 -13.12
N LEU A 173 -1.09 11.58 -14.28
CA LEU A 173 -1.69 10.91 -15.42
C LEU A 173 -0.72 9.94 -16.11
N ASP A 174 0.58 10.24 -16.10
CA ASP A 174 1.59 9.43 -16.75
C ASP A 174 1.72 8.06 -16.08
N LEU A 175 1.84 8.02 -14.75
CA LEU A 175 1.88 6.77 -13.99
C LEU A 175 0.61 5.94 -14.22
N ARG A 176 -0.56 6.58 -14.24
CA ARG A 176 -1.84 5.90 -14.52
C ARG A 176 -1.88 5.32 -15.93
N THR A 177 -1.34 6.03 -16.91
CA THR A 177 -1.27 5.57 -18.31
C THR A 177 -0.33 4.37 -18.43
N GLN A 178 0.82 4.40 -17.76
CA GLN A 178 1.74 3.26 -17.70
C GLN A 178 1.10 2.06 -16.99
N ALA A 179 0.45 2.28 -15.85
CA ALA A 179 -0.28 1.23 -15.12
C ALA A 179 -1.37 0.57 -15.98
N LEU A 180 -2.11 1.35 -16.78
CA LEU A 180 -3.10 0.81 -17.72
C LEU A 180 -2.44 -0.09 -18.78
N ASN A 181 -1.26 0.27 -19.27
CA ASN A 181 -0.54 -0.52 -20.26
C ASN A 181 -0.07 -1.85 -19.68
N GLU A 182 0.41 -1.88 -18.44
CA GLU A 182 0.72 -3.13 -17.74
C GLU A 182 -0.52 -4.00 -17.58
N ILE A 183 -1.65 -3.44 -17.13
CA ILE A 183 -2.89 -4.24 -16.99
C ILE A 183 -3.37 -4.78 -18.34
N LYS A 184 -3.26 -4.01 -19.44
CA LYS A 184 -3.58 -4.48 -20.80
C LYS A 184 -2.72 -5.66 -21.22
N ARG A 185 -1.47 -5.73 -20.76
CA ARG A 185 -0.55 -6.83 -21.06
C ARG A 185 -0.93 -8.11 -20.33
N PHE A 186 -1.33 -8.02 -19.06
CA PHE A 186 -1.65 -9.19 -18.23
C PHE A 186 -3.12 -9.63 -18.31
N TRP A 187 -4.06 -8.68 -18.29
CA TRP A 187 -5.50 -8.95 -18.17
C TRP A 187 -6.35 -8.03 -19.08
N PRO A 188 -6.17 -8.07 -20.42
CA PRO A 188 -6.91 -7.21 -21.35
C PRO A 188 -8.43 -7.41 -21.27
N GLU A 189 -8.89 -8.63 -21.00
CA GLU A 189 -10.31 -8.94 -20.87
C GLU A 189 -10.95 -8.38 -19.58
N SER A 190 -10.13 -7.97 -18.60
CA SER A 190 -10.60 -7.42 -17.32
C SER A 190 -10.75 -5.89 -17.33
N LEU A 191 -10.46 -5.22 -18.45
CA LEU A 191 -10.54 -3.75 -18.56
C LEU A 191 -11.94 -3.17 -18.23
N PRO A 192 -13.07 -3.77 -18.64
CA PRO A 192 -14.38 -3.26 -18.24
C PRO A 192 -14.59 -3.30 -16.72
N LEU A 193 -14.05 -4.32 -16.03
CA LEU A 193 -14.09 -4.41 -14.57
C LEU A 193 -13.17 -3.37 -13.91
N LEU A 194 -12.00 -3.12 -14.50
CA LEU A 194 -11.10 -2.05 -14.05
C LEU A 194 -11.76 -0.67 -14.14
N ALA A 195 -12.54 -0.41 -15.19
CA ALA A 195 -13.32 0.83 -15.31
C ALA A 195 -14.36 0.94 -14.18
N VAL A 196 -15.07 -0.15 -13.85
CA VAL A 196 -15.97 -0.19 -12.69
C VAL A 196 -15.22 0.07 -11.39
N ALA A 197 -14.03 -0.51 -11.21
CA ALA A 197 -13.19 -0.28 -10.05
C ALA A 197 -12.77 1.20 -9.89
N ALA A 198 -12.31 1.83 -10.98
CA ALA A 198 -11.94 3.25 -11.00
C ALA A 198 -13.13 4.17 -10.67
N ASN A 199 -14.29 3.91 -11.26
CA ASN A 199 -15.50 4.68 -10.96
C ASN A 199 -15.99 4.47 -9.52
N SER A 200 -15.78 3.26 -8.96
CA SER A 200 -16.09 2.98 -7.55
C SER A 200 -15.18 3.78 -6.60
N ALA A 201 -13.91 3.93 -6.96
CA ALA A 201 -12.97 4.78 -6.22
C ALA A 201 -13.40 6.25 -6.22
N ALA A 202 -13.82 6.77 -7.37
CA ALA A 202 -14.24 8.16 -7.53
C ALA A 202 -15.42 8.56 -6.62
N ILE A 203 -16.23 7.58 -6.18
CA ILE A 203 -17.34 7.79 -5.24
C ILE A 203 -17.03 7.33 -3.80
N GLY A 204 -15.75 7.12 -3.48
CA GLY A 204 -15.27 6.81 -2.14
C GLY A 204 -15.54 5.37 -1.66
N SER A 205 -15.73 4.42 -2.57
CA SER A 205 -15.82 2.99 -2.23
C SER A 205 -14.45 2.33 -2.18
N CYS A 206 -14.30 1.22 -1.45
CA CYS A 206 -13.12 0.35 -1.51
C CYS A 206 -13.25 -0.75 -2.58
N ASP A 207 -14.43 -0.91 -3.19
CA ASP A 207 -14.65 -1.94 -4.22
C ASP A 207 -13.79 -1.71 -5.46
N GLY A 208 -13.43 -2.83 -6.07
CA GLY A 208 -12.52 -2.92 -7.18
C GLY A 208 -11.04 -2.73 -6.82
N ALA A 209 -10.68 -2.55 -5.55
CA ALA A 209 -9.27 -2.54 -5.16
C ALA A 209 -8.73 -3.98 -4.99
N VAL A 210 -7.46 -4.16 -5.31
CA VAL A 210 -6.73 -5.40 -5.04
C VAL A 210 -6.05 -5.28 -3.68
N VAL A 211 -6.29 -6.25 -2.80
CA VAL A 211 -5.76 -6.25 -1.43
C VAL A 211 -4.90 -7.51 -1.22
N PRO A 212 -3.62 -7.37 -0.83
CA PRO A 212 -2.82 -8.50 -0.39
C PRO A 212 -3.30 -8.98 0.98
N PHE A 213 -3.33 -10.29 1.17
CA PHE A 213 -3.94 -10.91 2.34
C PHE A 213 -3.15 -12.11 2.82
N ALA A 214 -2.84 -12.11 4.11
CA ALA A 214 -2.18 -13.19 4.82
C ALA A 214 -3.19 -14.22 5.33
N ILE A 215 -3.03 -15.47 4.90
CA ILE A 215 -3.85 -16.61 5.32
C ILE A 215 -2.95 -17.60 6.04
N ARG A 216 -3.18 -17.78 7.35
CA ARG A 216 -2.42 -18.76 8.14
C ARG A 216 -2.83 -20.19 7.77
N LYS A 217 -1.84 -21.03 7.46
CA LYS A 217 -1.98 -22.47 7.16
C LYS A 217 -1.01 -23.28 8.02
N GLY A 218 -1.37 -23.49 9.29
CA GLY A 218 -0.50 -24.17 10.26
C GLY A 218 0.73 -23.32 10.60
N SER A 219 1.93 -23.80 10.25
CA SER A 219 3.22 -23.11 10.45
C SER A 219 3.58 -22.14 9.33
N THR A 220 2.80 -22.08 8.26
CA THR A 220 3.04 -21.17 7.14
C THR A 220 1.99 -20.07 7.06
N ILE A 221 2.35 -18.98 6.37
CA ILE A 221 1.39 -18.04 5.81
C ILE A 221 1.40 -18.18 4.29
N GLU A 222 0.22 -18.26 3.71
CA GLU A 222 -0.01 -17.99 2.30
C GLU A 222 -0.39 -16.52 2.11
N ILE A 223 0.33 -15.83 1.22
CA ILE A 223 -0.05 -14.49 0.77
C ILE A 223 -0.82 -14.64 -0.54
N SER A 224 -2.08 -14.21 -0.52
CA SER A 224 -2.98 -14.19 -1.67
C SER A 224 -3.45 -12.77 -1.94
N TYR A 225 -3.86 -12.49 -3.18
CA TYR A 225 -4.39 -11.19 -3.57
C TYR A 225 -5.86 -11.34 -3.92
N PHE A 226 -6.70 -10.43 -3.41
CA PHE A 226 -8.14 -10.47 -3.62
C PHE A 226 -8.63 -9.16 -4.22
N LEU A 227 -9.53 -9.26 -5.21
CA LEU A 227 -10.30 -8.12 -5.67
C LEU A 227 -11.50 -7.93 -4.75
N ARG A 228 -11.58 -6.80 -4.05
CA ARG A 228 -12.70 -6.51 -3.16
C ARG A 228 -13.94 -6.14 -3.96
N MET A 229 -15.07 -6.82 -3.73
CA MET A 229 -16.36 -6.58 -4.40
C MET A 229 -17.54 -6.71 -3.41
N VAL A 230 -17.40 -6.08 -2.24
CA VAL A 230 -18.36 -6.20 -1.13
C VAL A 230 -19.50 -5.18 -1.30
N ASP A 231 -19.17 -3.93 -1.62
CA ASP A 231 -20.12 -2.85 -1.76
C ASP A 231 -21.06 -3.07 -2.98
N ALA A 232 -20.62 -3.83 -3.98
CA ALA A 232 -21.41 -4.23 -5.14
C ALA A 232 -22.70 -5.00 -4.78
N LYS A 233 -22.81 -5.53 -3.55
CA LYS A 233 -24.02 -6.16 -3.02
C LYS A 233 -24.96 -5.17 -2.31
N ASN A 234 -24.51 -3.94 -2.06
CA ASN A 234 -25.27 -2.89 -1.38
C ASN A 234 -26.07 -2.05 -2.41
N PRO A 235 -27.41 -2.05 -2.36
CA PRO A 235 -28.24 -1.30 -3.30
C PRO A 235 -27.96 0.21 -3.32
N GLU A 236 -27.60 0.80 -2.18
CA GLU A 236 -27.30 2.23 -2.10
C GLU A 236 -25.99 2.56 -2.81
N PHE A 237 -24.98 1.71 -2.68
CA PHE A 237 -23.76 1.82 -3.47
C PHE A 237 -24.07 1.73 -4.98
N CYS A 238 -24.83 0.72 -5.41
CA CYS A 238 -25.22 0.56 -6.82
C CYS A 238 -25.96 1.79 -7.37
N LYS A 239 -26.83 2.40 -6.55
CA LYS A 239 -27.55 3.63 -6.90
C LYS A 239 -26.59 4.81 -7.09
N ARG A 240 -25.67 5.04 -6.14
CA ARG A 240 -24.65 6.11 -6.22
C ARG A 240 -23.75 5.93 -7.44
N LEU A 241 -23.25 4.71 -7.67
CA LEU A 241 -22.44 4.40 -8.84
C LEU A 241 -23.22 4.64 -10.13
N GLY A 242 -24.46 4.14 -10.23
CA GLY A 242 -25.31 4.38 -11.40
C GLY A 242 -25.61 5.86 -11.64
N GLN A 243 -25.72 6.67 -10.58
CA GLN A 243 -25.87 8.13 -10.70
C GLN A 243 -24.60 8.79 -11.23
N PHE A 244 -23.44 8.45 -10.67
CA PHE A 244 -22.13 8.93 -11.14
C PHE A 244 -21.93 8.64 -12.62
N LEU A 245 -22.15 7.39 -13.04
CA LEU A 245 -22.01 6.97 -14.45
C LEU A 245 -22.93 7.73 -15.42
N ARG A 246 -24.07 8.24 -14.96
CA ARG A 246 -25.01 9.03 -15.80
C ARG A 246 -24.71 10.52 -15.81
N MET A 247 -24.18 11.06 -14.72
CA MET A 247 -24.11 12.50 -14.48
C MET A 247 -22.72 13.09 -14.66
N SER A 248 -21.65 12.30 -14.49
CA SER A 248 -20.28 12.82 -14.42
C SER A 248 -19.56 12.96 -15.77
N GLY A 249 -20.27 12.71 -16.89
CA GLY A 249 -19.78 13.03 -18.23
C GLY A 249 -18.36 12.50 -18.52
N SER A 250 -17.41 13.42 -18.75
CA SER A 250 -16.02 13.11 -19.07
C SER A 250 -15.19 12.56 -17.89
N GLU A 251 -15.70 12.63 -16.66
CA GLU A 251 -15.01 12.07 -15.48
C GLU A 251 -15.22 10.56 -15.35
N VAL A 252 -16.19 10.00 -16.06
CA VAL A 252 -16.48 8.56 -16.04
C VAL A 252 -15.37 7.81 -16.76
N CYS A 253 -14.76 6.85 -16.07
CA CYS A 253 -13.82 5.92 -16.68
C CYS A 253 -14.57 4.90 -17.53
N ILE A 254 -14.19 4.78 -18.81
CA ILE A 254 -14.75 3.80 -19.75
C ILE A 254 -13.60 3.09 -20.46
N LEU A 255 -13.46 1.78 -20.25
CA LEU A 255 -12.41 0.95 -20.86
C LEU A 255 -12.97 -0.24 -21.66
N GLY A 256 -14.20 -0.10 -22.14
CA GLY A 256 -14.89 -1.15 -22.90
C GLY A 256 -16.37 -1.25 -22.51
N PRO A 257 -17.13 -2.08 -23.21
CA PRO A 257 -18.54 -2.31 -22.88
C PRO A 257 -18.65 -3.03 -21.53
N VAL A 258 -19.52 -2.53 -20.64
CA VAL A 258 -19.93 -3.24 -19.41
C VAL A 258 -21.04 -4.26 -19.71
N ALA A 259 -21.31 -4.54 -20.99
CA ALA A 259 -22.39 -5.43 -21.41
C ALA A 259 -21.92 -6.90 -21.39
N GLY A 260 -22.57 -7.74 -20.59
CA GLY A 260 -22.29 -9.18 -20.49
C GLY A 260 -21.68 -9.60 -19.16
N SER A 261 -20.88 -10.66 -19.18
CA SER A 261 -20.11 -11.13 -18.01
C SER A 261 -18.78 -10.39 -17.92
N LEU A 262 -18.48 -9.78 -16.77
CA LEU A 262 -17.17 -9.20 -16.49
C LEU A 262 -16.15 -10.31 -16.22
N SER A 263 -15.00 -10.25 -16.89
CA SER A 263 -13.88 -11.15 -16.62
C SER A 263 -13.12 -10.69 -15.40
N LEU A 264 -12.81 -11.64 -14.50
CA LEU A 264 -11.95 -11.40 -13.35
C LEU A 264 -10.48 -11.57 -13.75
N PRO A 265 -9.57 -10.71 -13.27
CA PRO A 265 -8.14 -10.98 -13.39
C PRO A 265 -7.78 -12.22 -12.55
N ASP A 266 -6.92 -13.08 -13.11
CA ASP A 266 -6.41 -14.25 -12.38
C ASP A 266 -5.16 -13.86 -11.58
N PHE A 267 -5.31 -13.76 -10.26
CA PHE A 267 -4.20 -13.51 -9.34
C PHE A 267 -3.52 -14.78 -8.84
N GLY A 268 -4.00 -15.96 -9.24
CA GLY A 268 -3.56 -17.25 -8.71
C GLY A 268 -2.08 -17.54 -8.91
N CYS A 269 -1.46 -17.01 -9.95
CA CYS A 269 -0.02 -17.17 -10.21
C CYS A 269 0.88 -16.27 -9.34
N TYR A 270 0.31 -15.28 -8.65
CA TYR A 270 1.06 -14.35 -7.78
C TYR A 270 1.02 -14.75 -6.30
N ARG A 271 0.25 -15.79 -5.94
CA ARG A 271 0.22 -16.31 -4.57
C ARG A 271 1.55 -16.97 -4.21
N PHE A 272 1.97 -16.82 -2.96
CA PHE A 272 3.18 -17.47 -2.46
C PHE A 272 3.04 -17.83 -0.99
N THR A 273 3.89 -18.73 -0.50
CA THR A 273 3.87 -19.20 0.90
C THR A 273 5.20 -18.91 1.58
N ARG A 274 5.16 -18.57 2.86
CA ARG A 274 6.33 -18.38 3.72
C ARG A 274 6.19 -19.16 5.01
N GLN A 275 7.28 -19.77 5.45
CA GLN A 275 7.42 -20.23 6.83
C GLN A 275 7.60 -19.01 7.71
N ILE A 276 6.87 -18.97 8.82
CA ILE A 276 7.08 -17.95 9.85
C ILE A 276 7.27 -18.72 11.15
N GLU A 277 8.52 -18.83 11.58
CA GLU A 277 8.88 -19.46 12.85
C GLU A 277 8.35 -18.60 14.00
N ASP A 278 7.49 -19.18 14.86
CA ASP A 278 7.03 -18.72 16.19
C ASP A 278 6.84 -17.21 16.46
N LEU A 279 6.67 -16.40 15.42
CA LEU A 279 6.32 -14.99 15.57
C LEU A 279 4.80 -14.90 15.70
N PRO A 280 4.29 -14.26 16.76
CA PRO A 280 2.86 -14.00 16.88
C PRO A 280 2.47 -13.01 15.78
N LEU A 281 1.95 -13.56 14.69
CA LEU A 281 1.37 -12.81 13.58
C LEU A 281 0.05 -12.24 14.04
N ILE A 282 0.13 -11.09 14.69
CA ILE A 282 -1.04 -10.37 15.16
C ILE A 282 -1.33 -9.32 14.08
N TRP A 283 -2.21 -9.69 13.15
CA TRP A 283 -2.82 -8.81 12.16
C TRP A 283 -4.19 -8.32 12.64
#